data_AF-A0A5R9IV21-F1
#
_entry.id   AF-A0A5R9IV21-F1
#
_cell.length_a   1.000
_cell.length_b   1.000
_cell.length_c   1.000
_cell.angle_alpha   90.00
_cell.angle_beta   90.00
_cell.angle_gamma   90.00
#
_symmetry.space_group_name_H-M   'P 1'
#
loop_
_entity.id
_entity.type
_entity.pdbx_description
1 polymer ?
#
loop_
_entity_poly.entity_id
_entity_poly.type
_entity_poly.pdbx_seq_one_letter_code
_entity_poly.pdbx_strand_id
1 'polypeptide(L)'
;MTRTRTFNTSVLLVLLSSLAFSSMAFDKSMSKGDRGGKSQQMTKMFRALDLTEAQKSEIKTIRESSKQQLHALAPNKDENRKELQAIIRADTFNEDAFMALQQSTQEQKQQAELIKAKTMHQIYHVLDSEQQVKFEKMQQERKQRK
;
A
#
# COMPACT_ATOMS: atom_id res chain seq x y z
N MET A 1 -27.74 -41.04 -41.19
CA MET A 1 -29.18 -40.73 -41.42
C MET A 1 -29.84 -40.86 -40.04
N THR A 2 -30.44 -39.88 -39.38
CA THR A 2 -31.14 -38.64 -39.75
C THR A 2 -31.06 -37.66 -38.56
N ARG A 3 -30.96 -36.36 -38.86
CA ARG A 3 -31.05 -35.22 -37.91
C ARG A 3 -32.47 -35.06 -37.38
N THR A 4 -32.64 -34.65 -36.13
CA THR A 4 -33.71 -33.73 -35.72
C THR A 4 -33.23 -32.85 -34.57
N ARG A 5 -33.15 -31.54 -34.87
CA ARG A 5 -32.93 -30.44 -33.92
C ARG A 5 -34.29 -30.02 -33.37
N THR A 6 -34.44 -29.93 -32.05
CA THR A 6 -35.53 -29.18 -31.43
C THR A 6 -34.92 -27.96 -30.73
N PHE A 7 -35.14 -26.79 -31.33
CA PHE A 7 -34.83 -25.49 -30.75
C PHE A 7 -35.91 -25.17 -29.72
N ASN A 8 -35.59 -25.20 -28.43
CA ASN A 8 -36.45 -24.63 -27.40
C ASN A 8 -36.27 -23.11 -27.39
N THR A 9 -37.19 -22.43 -28.05
CA THR A 9 -37.38 -20.98 -27.99
C THR A 9 -38.02 -20.60 -26.65
N SER A 10 -37.22 -20.34 -25.62
CA SER A 10 -37.70 -19.69 -24.40
C SER A 10 -37.58 -18.17 -24.57
N VAL A 11 -38.72 -17.54 -24.86
CA VAL A 11 -38.91 -16.09 -24.90
C VAL A 11 -38.63 -15.53 -23.49
N LEU A 12 -37.56 -14.75 -23.35
CA LEU A 12 -37.20 -14.08 -22.10
C LEU A 12 -37.69 -12.62 -22.18
N LEU A 13 -38.77 -12.35 -21.44
CA LEU A 13 -39.41 -11.04 -21.30
C LEU A 13 -38.42 -10.01 -20.74
N VAL A 14 -38.08 -9.02 -21.56
CA VAL A 14 -37.33 -7.83 -21.17
C VAL A 14 -38.29 -6.85 -20.50
N LEU A 15 -38.24 -6.75 -19.17
CA LEU A 15 -38.87 -5.65 -18.43
C LEU A 15 -37.82 -4.58 -18.13
N LEU A 16 -37.89 -3.51 -18.92
CA LEU A 16 -37.18 -2.25 -18.72
C LEU A 16 -37.69 -1.57 -17.44
N SER A 17 -36.91 -1.59 -16.36
CA SER A 17 -37.06 -0.65 -15.25
C SER A 17 -35.96 0.41 -15.35
N SER A 18 -36.37 1.60 -15.73
CA SER A 18 -35.56 2.82 -15.75
C SER A 18 -35.14 3.21 -14.34
N LEU A 19 -33.85 3.06 -14.01
CA LEU A 19 -33.24 3.70 -12.85
C LEU A 19 -32.53 4.97 -13.31
N ALA A 20 -33.12 6.11 -12.96
CA ALA A 20 -32.48 7.41 -13.08
C ALA A 20 -31.29 7.47 -12.10
N PHE A 21 -30.08 7.30 -12.61
CA PHE A 21 -28.86 7.53 -11.84
C PHE A 21 -28.57 9.04 -11.85
N SER A 22 -28.90 9.70 -10.73
CA SER A 22 -28.48 11.08 -10.49
C SER A 22 -26.95 11.13 -10.40
N SER A 23 -26.32 11.88 -11.29
CA SER A 23 -24.87 12.07 -11.33
C SER A 23 -24.42 12.88 -10.11
N MET A 24 -23.95 12.22 -9.05
CA MET A 24 -23.08 12.88 -8.08
C MET A 24 -21.72 13.06 -8.72
N ALA A 25 -21.40 14.31 -9.04
CA ALA A 25 -20.06 14.75 -9.38
C ALA A 25 -19.12 14.36 -8.24
N PHE A 26 -18.20 13.43 -8.52
CA PHE A 26 -17.12 13.10 -7.61
C PHE A 26 -16.11 14.25 -7.67
N ASP A 27 -16.21 15.17 -6.72
CA ASP A 27 -15.24 16.24 -6.53
C ASP A 27 -13.83 15.64 -6.35
N LYS A 28 -12.91 16.08 -7.20
CA LYS A 28 -11.52 15.64 -7.22
C LYS A 28 -10.73 16.44 -6.19
N SER A 29 -11.02 16.24 -4.90
CA SER A 29 -10.07 16.63 -3.86
C SER A 29 -9.05 15.49 -3.70
N MET A 30 -8.00 15.55 -4.52
CA MET A 30 -6.85 14.65 -4.41
C MET A 30 -6.20 14.85 -3.04
N SER A 31 -6.48 13.92 -2.14
CA SER A 31 -5.82 13.73 -0.85
C SER A 31 -4.30 13.87 -1.00
N LYS A 32 -3.77 15.02 -0.59
CA LYS A 32 -2.34 15.20 -0.26
C LYS A 32 -2.11 14.63 1.14
N GLY A 33 -2.49 13.38 1.35
CA GLY A 33 -2.40 12.68 2.63
C GLY A 33 -0.98 12.21 2.94
N ASP A 34 -0.29 12.98 3.77
CA ASP A 34 0.54 12.48 4.88
C ASP A 34 1.75 11.55 4.60
N ARG A 35 2.24 11.47 3.37
CA ARG A 35 3.52 10.76 3.10
C ARG A 35 4.76 11.55 3.54
N GLY A 36 4.61 12.85 3.83
CA GLY A 36 5.69 13.71 4.31
C GLY A 36 6.00 13.55 5.80
N GLY A 37 4.99 13.34 6.65
CA GLY A 37 5.13 13.40 8.11
C GLY A 37 6.05 12.32 8.68
N LYS A 38 5.83 11.04 8.33
CA LYS A 38 6.59 9.92 8.91
C LYS A 38 8.05 9.87 8.44
N SER A 39 8.32 10.16 7.17
CA SER A 39 9.69 10.17 6.61
C SER A 39 10.51 11.33 7.15
N GLN A 40 9.92 12.53 7.21
CA GLN A 40 10.56 13.71 7.76
C GLN A 40 10.81 13.57 9.27
N GLN A 41 9.91 12.90 10.00
CA GLN A 41 10.06 12.64 11.43
C GLN A 41 11.17 11.65 11.76
N MET A 42 11.33 10.57 10.98
CA MET A 42 12.49 9.68 11.12
C MET A 42 13.79 10.43 10.87
N THR A 43 13.82 11.26 9.82
CA THR A 43 15.00 12.08 9.51
C THR A 43 15.36 13.03 10.65
N LYS A 44 14.38 13.65 11.32
CA LYS A 44 14.60 14.50 12.50
C LYS A 44 15.18 13.71 13.67
N MET A 45 14.68 12.50 13.93
CA MET A 45 15.18 11.65 15.02
C MET A 45 16.65 11.27 14.80
N PHE A 46 17.04 10.89 13.58
CA PHE A 46 18.43 10.55 13.27
C PHE A 46 19.38 11.76 13.34
N ARG A 47 18.89 12.96 13.01
CA ARG A 47 19.68 14.19 13.21
C ARG A 47 19.94 14.49 14.68
N ALA A 48 19.08 14.03 15.58
CA ALA A 48 19.23 14.23 17.02
C ALA A 48 20.17 13.21 17.70
N LEU A 49 20.71 12.22 16.97
CA LEU A 49 21.61 11.19 17.52
C LEU A 49 23.09 11.57 17.46
N ASP A 50 23.42 12.78 16.99
CA ASP A 50 24.82 13.24 16.91
C ASP A 50 25.73 12.24 16.18
N LEU A 51 25.22 11.69 15.07
CA LEU A 51 25.89 10.64 14.29
C LEU A 51 27.25 11.10 13.76
N THR A 52 28.24 10.21 13.79
CA THR A 52 29.52 10.41 13.11
C THR A 52 29.34 10.43 11.59
N GLU A 53 30.31 11.00 10.86
CA GLU A 53 30.27 10.99 9.39
C GLU A 53 30.27 9.57 8.81
N ALA A 54 31.00 8.64 9.45
CA ALA A 54 31.00 7.23 9.08
C ALA A 54 29.59 6.61 9.22
N GLN A 55 28.94 6.80 10.38
CA GLN A 55 27.58 6.31 10.62
C GLN A 55 26.57 6.92 9.64
N LYS A 56 26.68 8.23 9.34
CA LYS A 56 25.81 8.90 8.36
C LYS A 56 25.95 8.27 6.97
N SER A 57 27.18 7.99 6.54
CA SER A 57 27.46 7.34 5.25
C SER A 57 26.83 5.95 5.19
N GLU A 58 27.04 5.13 6.21
CA GLU A 58 26.50 3.77 6.27
C GLU A 58 24.97 3.76 6.29
N ILE A 59 24.34 4.60 7.12
CA ILE A 59 22.88 4.73 7.17
C ILE A 59 22.31 5.20 5.83
N LYS A 60 23.02 6.08 5.10
CA LYS A 60 22.60 6.51 3.76
C LYS A 60 22.58 5.33 2.79
N THR A 61 23.63 4.52 2.76
CA THR A 61 23.71 3.31 1.94
C THR A 61 22.58 2.32 2.26
N ILE A 62 22.33 2.07 3.55
CA ILE A 62 21.22 1.20 3.99
C ILE A 62 19.87 1.72 3.49
N ARG A 63 19.62 3.04 3.59
CA ARG A 63 18.37 3.65 3.12
C ARG A 63 18.22 3.63 1.61
N GLU A 64 19.31 3.82 0.87
CA GLU A 64 19.29 3.77 -0.60
C GLU A 64 18.95 2.37 -1.10
N SER A 65 19.56 1.33 -0.51
CA SER A 65 19.23 -0.07 -0.80
C SER A 65 17.77 -0.38 -0.45
N SER A 66 17.30 0.03 0.74
CA SER A 66 15.90 -0.13 1.15
C SER A 66 14.93 0.57 0.18
N LYS A 67 15.27 1.78 -0.27
CA LYS A 67 14.48 2.54 -1.24
C LYS A 67 14.38 1.81 -2.58
N GLN A 68 15.48 1.23 -3.07
CA GLN A 68 15.48 0.44 -4.31
C GLN A 68 14.59 -0.80 -4.18
N GLN A 69 14.71 -1.56 -3.10
CA GLN A 69 13.88 -2.75 -2.85
C GLN A 69 12.39 -2.38 -2.74
N LEU A 70 12.05 -1.32 -2.02
CA LEU A 70 10.68 -0.84 -1.90
C LEU A 70 10.11 -0.30 -3.22
N HIS A 71 10.96 0.27 -4.08
CA HIS A 71 10.55 0.72 -5.41
C HIS A 71 10.26 -0.47 -6.33
N ALA A 72 11.07 -1.52 -6.27
CA ALA A 72 10.84 -2.75 -7.03
C ALA A 72 9.54 -3.47 -6.59
N LEU A 73 9.16 -3.34 -5.32
CA LEU A 73 7.92 -3.90 -4.77
C LEU A 73 6.71 -2.98 -4.87
N ALA A 74 6.85 -1.76 -5.41
CA ALA A 74 5.78 -0.78 -5.34
C ALA A 74 4.54 -1.30 -6.09
N PRO A 75 3.37 -1.47 -5.42
CA PRO A 75 2.15 -1.84 -6.11
C PRO A 75 1.87 -0.85 -7.23
N ASN A 76 1.41 -1.35 -8.37
CA ASN A 76 0.79 -0.51 -9.37
C ASN A 76 -0.58 -0.05 -8.84
N LYS A 77 -0.56 0.97 -7.97
CA LYS A 77 -1.76 1.44 -7.25
C LYS A 77 -2.87 1.87 -8.20
N ASP A 78 -2.52 2.37 -9.37
CA ASP A 78 -3.48 2.75 -10.38
C ASP A 78 -4.15 1.53 -11.02
N GLU A 79 -3.41 0.45 -11.22
CA GLU A 79 -3.93 -0.84 -11.72
C GLU A 79 -4.83 -1.52 -10.68
N ASN A 80 -4.36 -1.68 -9.43
CA ASN A 80 -5.19 -2.23 -8.36
C ASN A 80 -6.48 -1.41 -8.16
N ARG A 81 -6.43 -0.08 -8.32
CA ARG A 81 -7.62 0.78 -8.25
C ARG A 81 -8.56 0.54 -9.43
N LYS A 82 -8.03 0.35 -10.65
CA LYS A 82 -8.83 0.04 -11.84
C LYS A 82 -9.50 -1.33 -11.69
N GLU A 83 -8.78 -2.34 -11.24
CA GLU A 83 -9.32 -3.69 -11.00
C GLU A 83 -10.42 -3.66 -9.94
N LEU A 84 -10.20 -2.96 -8.81
CA LEU A 84 -11.23 -2.78 -7.80
C LEU A 84 -12.47 -2.06 -8.36
N GLN A 85 -12.29 -1.02 -9.16
CA GLN A 85 -13.40 -0.33 -9.81
C GLN A 85 -14.16 -1.23 -10.79
N ALA A 86 -13.46 -2.11 -11.51
CA ALA A 86 -14.08 -3.08 -12.40
C ALA A 86 -14.94 -4.08 -11.63
N ILE A 87 -14.44 -4.60 -10.49
CA ILE A 87 -15.19 -5.50 -9.61
C ILE A 87 -16.46 -4.81 -9.08
N ILE A 88 -16.35 -3.56 -8.63
CA ILE A 88 -17.48 -2.79 -8.06
C ILE A 88 -18.54 -2.45 -9.12
N ARG A 89 -18.14 -2.22 -10.37
CA ARG A 89 -19.04 -1.82 -11.46
C ARG A 89 -19.61 -2.98 -12.27
N ALA A 90 -19.21 -4.22 -11.96
CA ALA A 90 -19.75 -5.39 -12.64
C ALA A 90 -21.23 -5.60 -12.28
N ASP A 91 -22.00 -6.19 -13.21
CA ASP A 91 -23.42 -6.50 -13.00
C ASP A 91 -23.65 -7.42 -11.79
N THR A 92 -22.67 -8.29 -11.49
CA THR A 92 -22.62 -9.12 -10.29
C THR A 92 -21.27 -8.98 -9.59
N PHE A 93 -21.30 -8.95 -8.26
CA PHE A 93 -20.08 -8.87 -7.48
C PHE A 93 -19.34 -10.20 -7.51
N ASN A 94 -18.06 -10.17 -7.91
CA ASN A 94 -17.19 -11.34 -7.92
C ASN A 94 -16.31 -11.34 -6.67
N GLU A 95 -16.73 -12.10 -5.65
CA GLU A 95 -16.04 -12.21 -4.36
C GLU A 95 -14.62 -12.79 -4.52
N ASP A 96 -14.44 -13.81 -5.36
CA ASP A 96 -13.14 -14.45 -5.57
C ASP A 96 -12.12 -13.47 -6.19
N ALA A 97 -12.55 -12.65 -7.15
CA ALA A 97 -11.71 -11.63 -7.75
C ALA A 97 -11.31 -10.55 -6.74
N PHE A 98 -12.24 -10.14 -5.87
CA PHE A 98 -11.93 -9.21 -4.78
C PHE A 98 -10.90 -9.80 -3.80
N MET A 99 -11.10 -11.05 -3.38
CA MET A 99 -10.19 -11.72 -2.46
C MET A 99 -8.79 -11.93 -3.07
N ALA A 100 -8.71 -12.26 -4.37
CA ALA A 100 -7.44 -12.38 -5.08
C ALA A 100 -6.68 -11.04 -5.14
N LEU A 101 -7.37 -9.95 -5.50
CA LEU A 101 -6.79 -8.59 -5.49
C LEU A 101 -6.30 -8.20 -4.10
N GLN A 102 -7.09 -8.53 -3.07
CA GLN A 102 -6.77 -8.23 -1.69
C GLN A 102 -5.57 -9.02 -1.19
N GLN A 103 -5.46 -10.30 -1.55
CA GLN A 103 -4.34 -11.18 -1.19
C GLN A 103 -3.02 -10.68 -1.80
N SER A 104 -3.00 -10.41 -3.11
CA SER A 104 -1.84 -9.84 -3.81
C SER A 104 -1.38 -8.53 -3.15
N THR A 105 -2.33 -7.65 -2.81
CA THR A 105 -2.03 -6.39 -2.12
C THR A 105 -1.48 -6.61 -0.70
N GLN A 106 -1.93 -7.64 0.02
CA GLN A 106 -1.42 -7.97 1.36
C GLN A 106 0.01 -8.52 1.31
N GLU A 107 0.32 -9.42 0.39
CA GLU A 107 1.66 -9.99 0.22
C GLU A 107 2.70 -8.90 -0.04
N GLN A 108 2.41 -7.95 -0.93
CA GLN A 108 3.29 -6.80 -1.19
C GLN A 108 3.49 -5.93 0.05
N LYS A 109 2.43 -5.71 0.84
CA LYS A 109 2.53 -4.95 2.10
C LYS A 109 3.42 -5.66 3.11
N GLN A 110 3.25 -6.98 3.27
CA GLN A 110 4.07 -7.79 4.18
C GLN A 110 5.55 -7.74 3.78
N GLN A 111 5.86 -7.87 2.49
CA GLN A 111 7.24 -7.76 2.00
C GLN A 111 7.83 -6.36 2.24
N ALA A 112 7.05 -5.30 1.99
CA ALA A 112 7.46 -3.94 2.28
C ALA A 112 7.68 -3.68 3.78
N GLU A 113 6.86 -4.27 4.66
CA GLU A 113 7.03 -4.21 6.11
C GLU A 113 8.29 -4.95 6.56
N LEU A 114 8.56 -6.13 6.01
CA LEU A 114 9.78 -6.88 6.27
C LEU A 114 11.03 -6.09 5.89
N ILE A 115 11.04 -5.44 4.72
CA ILE A 115 12.16 -4.59 4.30
C ILE A 115 12.36 -3.43 5.27
N LYS A 116 11.29 -2.75 5.70
CA LYS A 116 11.39 -1.66 6.67
C LYS A 116 11.92 -2.14 8.01
N ALA A 117 11.46 -3.29 8.49
CA ALA A 117 11.94 -3.88 9.74
C ALA A 117 13.44 -4.20 9.66
N LYS A 118 13.88 -4.88 8.59
CA LYS A 118 15.30 -5.17 8.34
C LYS A 118 16.14 -3.89 8.24
N THR A 119 15.65 -2.89 7.53
CA THR A 119 16.31 -1.58 7.39
C THR A 119 16.49 -0.92 8.76
N MET A 120 15.44 -0.92 9.59
CA MET A 120 15.51 -0.31 10.92
C MET A 120 16.45 -1.07 11.86
N HIS A 121 16.43 -2.40 11.82
CA HIS A 121 17.38 -3.23 12.55
C HIS A 121 18.82 -2.89 12.15
N GLN A 122 19.13 -2.85 10.86
CA GLN A 122 20.47 -2.49 10.37
C GLN A 122 20.90 -1.12 10.86
N ILE A 123 20.03 -0.10 10.72
CA ILE A 123 20.34 1.26 11.18
C ILE A 123 20.55 1.30 12.70
N TYR A 124 19.75 0.57 13.49
CA TYR A 124 19.90 0.52 14.94
C TYR A 124 21.28 0.00 15.36
N HIS A 125 21.81 -0.98 14.64
CA HIS A 125 23.13 -1.57 14.90
C HIS A 125 24.32 -0.75 14.37
N VAL A 126 24.07 0.32 13.61
CA VAL A 126 25.11 1.33 13.29
C VAL A 126 25.32 2.29 14.47
N LEU A 127 24.32 2.43 15.34
CA LEU A 127 24.39 3.30 16.50
C LEU A 127 25.24 2.67 17.61
N ASP A 128 26.01 3.50 18.31
CA ASP A 128 26.67 3.09 19.54
C ASP A 128 25.67 2.96 20.71
N SER A 129 26.13 2.47 21.87
CA SER A 129 25.27 2.22 23.03
C SER A 129 24.59 3.48 23.57
N GLU A 130 25.27 4.63 23.57
CA GLU A 130 24.68 5.88 24.08
C GLU A 130 23.59 6.39 23.12
N GLN A 131 23.86 6.32 21.82
CA GLN A 131 22.92 6.67 20.77
C GLN A 131 21.70 5.75 20.75
N GLN A 132 21.87 4.44 21.02
CA GLN A 132 20.76 3.49 21.15
C GLN A 132 19.82 3.87 22.29
N VAL A 133 20.35 4.18 23.47
CA VAL A 133 19.54 4.64 24.62
C VAL A 133 18.79 5.92 24.29
N LYS A 134 19.46 6.89 23.64
CA LYS A 134 18.82 8.14 23.19
C LYS A 134 17.71 7.88 22.18
N PHE A 135 17.93 6.95 21.24
CA PHE A 135 16.94 6.54 20.25
C PHE A 135 15.69 5.93 20.90
N GLU A 136 15.86 5.00 21.84
CA GLU A 136 14.76 4.37 22.55
C GLU A 136 13.92 5.37 23.35
N LYS A 137 14.59 6.30 24.04
CA LYS A 137 13.91 7.38 24.77
C LYS A 137 13.06 8.25 23.84
N MET A 138 13.62 8.70 22.71
CA MET A 138 12.86 9.46 21.71
C MET A 138 11.66 8.68 21.16
N GLN A 139 11.79 7.37 21.00
CA GLN A 139 10.70 6.50 20.55
C GLN A 139 9.59 6.36 21.61
N GLN A 140 9.94 6.26 22.89
CA GLN A 140 8.98 6.23 23.99
C GLN A 140 8.22 7.55 24.12
N GLU A 141 8.92 8.69 24.14
CA GLU A 141 8.30 10.02 24.18
C GLU A 141 7.33 10.22 23.02
N ARG A 142 7.68 9.71 21.83
CA ARG A 142 6.80 9.77 20.67
C ARG A 142 5.53 8.92 20.82
N LYS A 143 5.63 7.74 21.45
CA LYS A 143 4.45 6.91 21.73
C LYS A 143 3.48 7.62 22.68
N GLN A 144 3.99 8.39 23.64
CA GLN A 144 3.19 9.13 24.61
C GLN A 144 2.51 10.40 24.03
N ARG A 145 3.05 10.95 22.93
CA ARG A 145 2.49 12.14 22.24
C ARG A 145 1.39 11.82 21.22
N LYS A 146 1.11 10.54 20.99
CA LYS A 146 0.07 10.08 20.06
C LYS A 146 -1.16 9.65 20.84
#